data_AF-X0XVJ8-F1
#
_entry.id   AF-X0XVJ8-F1
#
_cell.length_a   1.000
_cell.length_b   1.000
_cell.length_c   1.000
_cell.angle_alpha   90.00
_cell.angle_beta   90.00
_cell.angle_gamma   90.00
#
_symmetry.space_group_name_H-M   'P 1'
#
loop_
_entity.id
_entity.type
_entity.pdbx_description
1 polymer ?
#
loop_
_entity_poly.entity_id
_entity_poly.type
_entity_poly.pdbx_seq_one_letter_code
_entity_poly.pdbx_strand_id
1 'polypeptide(L)'
;LLAVGGAVALTASIVRPLASLRAKARAITAGDSQVRADVSGPEEITSLAQDFNEMTETLLKRTDELQRRHQQLSLLHRAVSALSQTLSTHGVLALSRKLVSECQGS
;
A
#
# COMPACT_ATOMS: atom_id res chain seq x y z
N LEU A 1 17.50 40.81 25.58
CA LEU A 1 16.17 40.16 25.54
C LEU A 1 15.65 39.98 24.10
N LEU A 2 15.67 41.00 23.24
CA LEU A 2 15.18 40.90 21.85
C LEU A 2 15.85 39.77 21.04
N ALA A 3 17.18 39.62 21.12
CA ALA A 3 17.89 38.53 20.42
C ALA A 3 17.46 37.12 20.92
N VAL A 4 17.27 36.96 22.24
CA VAL A 4 16.82 35.70 22.84
C VAL A 4 15.36 35.41 22.46
N GLY A 5 14.49 36.43 22.49
CA GLY A 5 13.10 36.31 22.07
C GLY A 5 12.95 35.93 20.59
N GLY A 6 13.74 36.56 19.71
CA GLY A 6 13.77 36.23 18.29
C GLY A 6 14.24 34.80 18.01
N ALA A 7 15.30 34.34 18.69
CA ALA A 7 15.79 32.97 18.56
C ALA A 7 14.74 31.93 19.03
N VAL A 8 14.05 32.21 20.15
CA VAL A 8 12.96 31.36 20.66
C VAL A 8 11.80 31.31 19.67
N ALA A 9 11.40 32.47 19.12
CA ALA A 9 10.33 32.55 18.14
C ALA A 9 10.66 31.75 16.88
N LEU A 10 11.84 31.94 16.29
CA LEU A 10 12.30 31.20 15.10
C LEU A 10 12.35 29.69 15.34
N THR A 11 12.84 29.29 16.51
CA THR A 11 12.90 27.88 16.88
C THR A 11 11.50 27.27 16.97
N ALA A 12 10.54 28.00 17.54
CA ALA A 12 9.17 27.54 17.71
C ALA A 12 8.38 27.52 16.39
N SER A 13 8.58 28.52 15.52
CA SER A 13 7.78 28.70 14.30
C SER A 13 8.33 27.98 13.07
N ILE A 14 9.63 27.64 13.04
CA ILE A 14 10.28 27.04 11.86
C ILE A 14 11.05 25.77 12.23
N VAL A 15 12.02 25.86 13.15
CA VAL A 15 12.96 24.75 13.41
C VAL A 15 12.25 23.53 13.99
N ARG A 16 11.37 23.74 14.98
CA ARG A 16 10.60 22.65 15.60
C ARG A 16 9.60 22.01 14.63
N PRO A 17 8.77 22.76 13.88
CA PRO A 17 7.92 22.17 12.84
C PRO A 17 8.69 21.35 11.81
N LEU A 18 9.81 21.86 11.28
CA LEU A 18 10.63 21.12 10.30
C LEU A 18 11.21 19.82 10.89
N ALA A 19 11.70 19.85 12.13
CA ALA A 19 12.18 18.65 12.81
C ALA A 19 11.05 17.62 13.01
N SER A 20 9.83 18.08 13.31
CA SER A 20 8.63 17.25 13.44
C SER A 20 8.24 16.60 12.11
N LEU A 21 8.17 17.37 11.01
CA LEU A 21 7.91 16.83 9.68
C LEU A 21 8.94 15.76 9.30
N ARG A 22 10.23 16.01 9.55
CA ARG A 22 11.29 15.03 9.29
C ARG A 22 11.08 13.74 10.09
N ALA A 23 10.69 13.83 11.36
CA ALA A 23 10.42 12.66 12.18
C ALA A 23 9.21 11.87 11.64
N LYS A 24 8.13 12.56 11.25
CA LYS A 24 6.93 11.93 10.67
C LYS A 24 7.23 11.28 9.32
N ALA A 25 8.02 11.92 8.47
CA ALA A 25 8.48 11.32 7.20
C ALA A 25 9.21 10.00 7.44
N ARG A 26 10.10 9.95 8.44
CA ARG A 26 10.79 8.71 8.83
C ARG A 26 9.83 7.63 9.34
N ALA A 27 8.82 8.01 10.12
CA ALA A 27 7.79 7.07 10.59
C ALA A 27 6.98 6.46 9.44
N ILE A 28 6.59 7.28 8.44
CA ILE A 28 5.93 6.78 7.21
C ILE A 28 6.82 5.78 6.48
N THR A 29 8.10 6.12 6.29
CA THR A 29 9.04 5.19 5.62
C THR A 29 9.29 3.90 6.41
N ALA A 30 9.07 3.93 7.73
CA ALA A 30 9.15 2.76 8.60
C ALA A 30 7.84 1.95 8.63
N GLY A 31 6.80 2.38 7.91
CA GLY A 31 5.52 1.69 7.78
C GLY A 31 4.38 2.26 8.62
N ASP A 32 4.61 3.30 9.43
CA ASP A 32 3.54 4.00 10.13
C ASP A 32 2.89 5.04 9.20
N SER A 33 1.86 4.63 8.47
CA SER A 33 1.14 5.49 7.54
C SER A 33 0.00 6.31 8.18
N GLN A 34 -0.19 6.23 9.51
CA GLN A 34 -1.27 6.92 10.21
C GLN A 34 -0.84 8.29 10.76
N VAL A 35 0.47 8.53 10.88
CA VAL A 35 1.00 9.84 11.30
C VAL A 35 0.64 10.96 10.33
N ARG A 36 0.24 12.10 10.90
CA ARG A 36 -0.05 13.34 10.18
C ARG A 36 0.77 14.50 10.72
N ALA A 37 1.24 15.40 9.86
CA ALA A 37 1.86 16.65 10.26
C ALA A 37 0.84 17.58 10.91
N ASP A 38 1.29 18.33 11.92
CA ASP A 38 0.52 19.41 12.51
C ASP A 38 0.62 20.64 11.61
N VAL A 39 -0.51 21.30 11.35
CA VAL A 39 -0.60 22.45 10.44
C VAL A 39 -0.56 23.72 11.28
N SER A 40 0.65 24.15 11.61
CA SER A 40 0.88 25.33 12.46
C SER A 40 2.15 26.08 12.06
N GLY A 41 2.20 27.38 12.37
CA GLY A 41 3.33 28.25 12.06
C GLY A 41 3.05 29.27 10.95
N PRO A 42 4.11 29.85 10.36
CA PRO A 42 4.02 30.73 9.20
C PRO A 42 3.42 30.02 7.98
N GLU A 43 2.95 30.79 7.01
CA GLU A 43 2.28 30.30 5.80
C GLU A 43 3.08 29.22 5.06
N GLU A 44 4.39 29.39 4.92
CA GLU A 44 5.24 28.43 4.23
C GLU A 44 5.33 27.10 4.98
N ILE A 45 5.26 27.12 6.32
CA ILE A 45 5.31 25.92 7.15
C ILE A 45 3.95 25.22 7.16
N THR A 46 2.85 25.97 7.23
CA THR A 46 1.51 25.40 7.18
C THR A 46 1.22 24.78 5.82
N SER A 47 1.61 25.45 4.73
CA SER A 47 1.51 24.91 3.37
C SER A 47 2.32 23.61 3.22
N LEU A 48 3.59 23.59 3.67
CA LEU A 48 4.40 22.37 3.61
C LEU A 48 3.80 21.22 4.43
N ALA A 49 3.21 21.50 5.60
CA ALA A 49 2.53 20.50 6.42
C ALA A 49 1.27 19.94 5.74
N GLN A 50 0.53 20.77 5.01
CA GLN A 50 -0.63 20.36 4.21
C GLN A 50 -0.20 19.47 3.05
N ASP A 51 0.78 19.90 2.26
CA ASP A 51 1.32 19.14 1.13
C ASP A 51 1.86 17.77 1.59
N PHE A 52 2.56 17.75 2.73
CA PHE A 52 3.03 16.51 3.35
C PHE A 52 1.87 15.56 3.70
N ASN A 53 0.79 16.08 4.27
CA ASN A 53 -0.39 15.29 4.62
C ASN A 53 -1.10 14.75 3.37
N GLU A 54 -1.24 15.55 2.32
CA GLU A 54 -1.85 15.14 1.06
C GLU A 54 -1.03 14.06 0.34
N MET A 55 0.30 14.24 0.30
CA MET A 55 1.23 13.23 -0.23
C MET A 55 1.08 11.90 0.52
N THR A 56 1.06 11.94 1.85
CA THR A 56 0.94 10.75 2.71
C THR A 56 -0.39 10.02 2.46
N GLU A 57 -1.48 10.77 2.35
CA GLU A 57 -2.79 10.21 2.05
C GLU A 57 -2.84 9.55 0.67
N THR A 58 -2.19 10.17 -0.32
CA THR A 58 -2.08 9.61 -1.67
C THR A 58 -1.29 8.30 -1.67
N LEU A 59 -0.18 8.23 -0.92
CA LEU A 59 0.60 6.99 -0.76
C LEU A 59 -0.22 5.87 -0.11
N LEU A 60 -1.00 6.19 0.93
CA LEU A 60 -1.87 5.24 1.60
C LEU A 60 -2.94 4.69 0.64
N LYS A 61 -3.62 5.56 -0.10
CA LYS A 61 -4.63 5.16 -1.10
C LYS A 61 -4.04 4.24 -2.17
N ARG A 62 -2.85 4.58 -2.70
CA ARG A 62 -2.17 3.74 -3.71
C ARG A 62 -1.77 2.38 -3.15
N THR A 63 -1.31 2.32 -1.92
CA THR A 63 -0.93 1.07 -1.26
C THR A 63 -2.15 0.16 -1.06
N ASP A 64 -3.26 0.72 -0.59
CA ASP A 64 -4.52 -0.03 -0.45
C ASP A 64 -5.04 -0.53 -1.81
N GLU A 65 -4.98 0.29 -2.85
CA GLU A 65 -5.38 -0.12 -4.19
C GLU A 65 -4.51 -1.26 -4.74
N LEU A 66 -3.19 -1.19 -4.57
CA LEU A 66 -2.28 -2.28 -4.95
C LEU A 66 -2.60 -3.57 -4.20
N GLN A 67 -2.88 -3.48 -2.89
CA GLN A 67 -3.25 -4.64 -2.09
C GLN A 67 -4.56 -5.27 -2.57
N ARG A 68 -5.58 -4.46 -2.88
CA ARG A 68 -6.86 -4.94 -3.44
C ARG A 68 -6.67 -5.65 -4.78
N ARG A 69 -5.88 -5.07 -5.70
CA ARG A 69 -5.56 -5.70 -7.00
C ARG A 69 -4.83 -7.03 -6.81
N HIS A 70 -3.88 -7.08 -5.88
CA HIS A 70 -3.17 -8.33 -5.56
C HIS A 70 -4.12 -9.40 -5.01
N GLN A 71 -5.04 -9.03 -4.11
CA GLN A 71 -6.06 -9.94 -3.60
C GLN A 71 -6.95 -10.47 -4.73
N GLN A 72 -7.42 -9.61 -5.64
CA GLN A 72 -8.22 -10.02 -6.80
C GLN A 72 -7.50 -11.03 -7.69
N LEU A 73 -6.21 -10.76 -8.02
CA LEU A 73 -5.39 -11.68 -8.79
C LEU A 73 -5.21 -13.02 -8.08
N SER A 74 -5.01 -13.01 -6.75
CA SER A 74 -4.87 -14.24 -5.97
C SER A 74 -6.15 -15.08 -5.96
N LEU A 75 -7.33 -14.43 -5.89
CA LEU A 75 -8.62 -15.11 -5.96
C LEU A 75 -8.85 -15.72 -7.34
N LEU A 76 -8.56 -14.98 -8.41
CA LEU A 76 -8.63 -15.47 -9.77
C LEU A 76 -7.70 -16.67 -9.98
N HIS A 77 -6.44 -16.56 -9.55
CA HIS A 77 -5.47 -17.64 -9.67
C HIS A 77 -5.92 -18.91 -8.92
N ARG A 78 -6.50 -18.76 -7.73
CA ARG A 78 -7.08 -19.88 -6.96
C ARG A 78 -8.25 -20.53 -7.70
N ALA A 79 -9.15 -19.72 -8.27
CA ALA A 79 -10.29 -20.24 -9.03
C ALA A 79 -9.85 -21.04 -10.27
N VAL A 80 -8.88 -20.50 -11.03
CA VAL A 80 -8.28 -21.19 -12.19
C VAL A 80 -7.59 -22.49 -11.77
N SER A 81 -6.83 -22.46 -10.68
CA SER A 81 -6.10 -23.63 -10.18
C SER A 81 -7.05 -24.75 -9.72
N ALA A 82 -8.13 -24.42 -9.01
CA ALA A 82 -9.14 -25.39 -8.57
C ALA A 82 -9.86 -26.05 -9.76
N LEU A 83 -10.16 -25.27 -10.80
CA LEU A 83 -10.75 -25.78 -12.03
C LEU A 83 -9.80 -26.76 -12.74
N SER A 84 -8.53 -26.38 -12.89
CA SER A 84 -7.50 -27.22 -13.53
C SER A 84 -7.30 -28.55 -12.79
N GLN A 85 -7.27 -28.54 -11.46
CA GLN A 85 -7.17 -29.75 -10.64
C GLN A 85 -8.37 -30.67 -10.83
N THR A 86 -9.58 -30.11 -10.84
CA THR A 86 -10.84 -30.88 -11.04
C THR A 86 -10.90 -31.52 -12.42
N LEU A 87 -10.48 -30.81 -13.47
CA LEU A 87 -10.39 -31.38 -14.82
C LEU A 87 -9.32 -32.48 -14.90
N SER A 88 -8.20 -32.34 -14.18
CA SER A 88 -7.10 -33.31 -14.19
C SER A 88 -7.46 -34.62 -13.49
N THR A 89 -8.18 -34.58 -12.36
CA THR A 89 -8.60 -35.80 -11.64
C THR A 89 -9.71 -36.57 -12.34
N HIS A 90 -10.69 -35.89 -12.96
CA HIS A 90 -11.83 -36.58 -13.58
C HIS A 90 -11.76 -36.71 -15.10
N GLY A 91 -11.23 -35.71 -15.81
CA GLY A 91 -11.26 -35.67 -17.28
C GLY A 91 -10.28 -36.63 -17.93
N VAL A 92 -9.05 -36.71 -17.42
CA VAL A 92 -7.99 -37.53 -18.04
C VAL A 92 -8.29 -39.03 -17.88
N LEU A 93 -8.81 -39.46 -16.73
CA LEU A 93 -9.20 -40.86 -16.48
C LEU A 93 -10.46 -41.27 -17.27
N ALA A 94 -11.39 -40.35 -17.48
CA ALA A 94 -12.58 -40.62 -18.31
C ALA A 94 -12.19 -40.75 -19.79
N LEU A 95 -11.30 -39.89 -20.29
CA LEU A 95 -10.80 -39.94 -21.67
C LEU A 95 -9.93 -41.18 -21.91
N SER A 96 -9.03 -41.55 -20.99
CA SER A 96 -8.23 -42.76 -21.14
C SER A 96 -9.10 -44.01 -21.15
N ARG A 97 -10.12 -44.09 -20.29
CA ARG A 97 -11.07 -45.21 -20.29
C ARG A 97 -11.84 -45.32 -21.61
N LYS A 98 -12.28 -44.19 -22.17
CA LYS A 98 -13.03 -44.16 -23.42
C LYS A 98 -12.16 -44.58 -24.61
N LEU A 99 -10.93 -44.06 -24.68
CA LEU A 99 -9.95 -44.43 -25.71
C LEU A 99 -9.57 -45.93 -25.62
N VAL A 100 -9.35 -46.45 -24.41
CA VAL A 100 -9.08 -47.89 -24.21
C VAL A 100 -10.27 -48.74 -24.65
N SER A 101 -11.50 -48.34 -24.36
CA SER A 101 -12.70 -49.09 -24.79
C SER A 101 -12.93 -49.06 -26.30
N GLU A 102 -12.56 -47.98 -26.98
CA GLU A 102 -12.65 -47.90 -28.45
C GLU A 102 -11.55 -48.74 -29.13
N CYS A 103 -10.35 -48.83 -28.54
CA CYS A 103 -9.27 -49.67 -29.07
C CYS A 103 -9.49 -51.18 -28.86
N GLN A 104 -10.30 -51.62 -27.89
CA GLN A 104 -10.62 -53.04 -27.66
C GLN A 104 -11.84 -53.55 -28.45
N GLY A 105 -12.57 -52.65 -29.11
CA GLY A 105 -13.77 -52.98 -29.89
C GLY A 105 -13.55 -53.19 -31.39
N SER A 106 -12.31 -53.19 -31.87
CA SER A 106 -11.96 -53.38 -33.28
C SER A 106 -10.98 -54.52 -33.51
#